data_AF-A0A7C0V3L2-F1
#
_entry.id   AF-A0A7C0V3L2-F1
#
_cell.length_a   1.000
_cell.length_b   1.000
_cell.length_c   1.000
_cell.angle_alpha   90.00
_cell.angle_beta   90.00
_cell.angle_gamma   90.00
#
_symmetry.space_group_name_H-M   'P 1'
#
loop_
_entity.id
_entity.type
_entity.pdbx_description
1 polymer ?
#
loop_
_entity_poly.entity_id
_entity_poly.type
_entity_poly.pdbx_seq_one_letter_code
_entity_poly.pdbx_strand_id
1 'polypeptide(L)'
;MSGIAHSWVKPPSISFQSGWHEVLELDNLIVETLKKVEEGSGLILWVWEAYGQRGEVSLTFANKLKKVVECDLMEREIEIIDSSEQGFSLFVRAYEIKTFRV
;
A
#
# COMPACT_ATOMS: atom_id res chain seq x y z
N MET A 1 -20.12 -14.52 -31.66
CA MET A 1 -19.12 -14.95 -30.67
C MET A 1 -18.90 -13.77 -29.74
N SER A 2 -19.51 -13.84 -28.56
CA SER A 2 -19.51 -12.77 -27.56
C SER A 2 -18.14 -12.70 -26.87
N GLY A 3 -17.45 -11.57 -27.04
CA GLY A 3 -16.26 -11.25 -26.25
C GLY A 3 -16.69 -11.00 -24.80
N ILE A 4 -16.08 -11.73 -23.87
CA ILE A 4 -16.30 -11.55 -22.44
C ILE A 4 -15.74 -10.18 -22.07
N ALA A 5 -16.63 -9.26 -21.69
CA ALA A 5 -16.25 -8.02 -21.06
C ALA A 5 -15.64 -8.37 -19.69
N HIS A 6 -14.35 -8.08 -19.51
CA HIS A 6 -13.75 -8.09 -18.18
C HIS A 6 -14.43 -6.99 -17.36
N SER A 7 -15.41 -7.37 -16.55
CA SER A 7 -16.06 -6.48 -15.61
C SER A 7 -15.02 -6.02 -14.59
N TRP A 8 -14.69 -4.74 -14.60
CA TRP A 8 -13.91 -4.11 -13.54
C TRP A 8 -14.72 -4.19 -12.25
N VAL A 9 -14.37 -5.12 -11.36
CA VAL A 9 -14.90 -5.16 -10.00
C VAL A 9 -14.13 -4.12 -9.21
N LYS A 10 -14.83 -3.17 -8.58
CA LYS A 10 -14.19 -2.18 -7.70
C LYS A 10 -13.40 -2.96 -6.63
N PRO A 11 -12.08 -2.74 -6.48
CA PRO A 11 -11.31 -3.42 -5.46
C PRO A 11 -11.92 -3.13 -4.08
N PRO A 12 -11.88 -4.09 -3.14
CA PRO A 12 -12.35 -3.87 -1.79
C PRO A 12 -11.62 -2.66 -1.20
N SER A 13 -12.38 -1.61 -0.91
CA SER A 13 -11.86 -0.42 -0.25
C SER A 13 -11.77 -0.70 1.25
N ILE A 14 -10.57 -0.65 1.82
CA ILE A 14 -10.43 -0.63 3.27
C ILE A 14 -10.61 0.80 3.76
N SER A 15 -11.62 0.98 4.62
CA SER A 15 -11.88 2.23 5.33
C SER A 15 -11.57 2.05 6.82
N PHE A 16 -10.56 2.76 7.33
CA PHE A 16 -10.26 2.79 8.76
C PHE A 16 -10.99 3.94 9.47
N GLN A 17 -11.64 3.65 10.60
CA GLN A 17 -12.41 4.63 11.38
C GLN A 17 -11.52 5.45 12.34
N SER A 18 -10.73 6.39 11.80
CA SER A 18 -10.34 7.62 12.52
C SER A 18 -9.58 8.57 11.58
N GLY A 19 -10.30 9.46 10.88
CA GLY A 19 -9.73 10.42 9.93
C GLY A 19 -9.44 9.79 8.56
N TRP A 20 -10.30 10.08 7.60
CA TRP A 20 -10.44 9.40 6.31
C TRP A 20 -9.14 9.33 5.48
N HIS A 21 -8.56 8.13 5.38
CA HIS A 21 -7.60 7.75 4.33
C HIS A 21 -8.07 6.41 3.76
N GLU A 22 -8.45 6.39 2.48
CA GLU A 22 -8.81 5.16 1.76
C GLU A 22 -7.56 4.62 1.06
N VAL A 23 -7.20 3.37 1.36
CA VAL A 23 -6.21 2.57 0.61
C VAL A 23 -6.97 1.42 -0.03
N LEU A 24 -6.78 1.24 -1.34
CA LEU A 24 -7.42 0.15 -2.10
C LEU A 24 -6.48 -1.07 -2.11
N GLU A 25 -6.96 -2.22 -1.62
CA GLU A 25 -6.22 -3.48 -1.67
C GLU A 25 -6.38 -4.18 -3.03
N LEU A 26 -5.34 -4.92 -3.42
CA LEU A 26 -5.35 -5.87 -4.53
C LEU A 26 -5.07 -7.27 -3.98
N ASP A 27 -5.57 -8.28 -4.70
CA ASP A 27 -5.93 -9.64 -4.28
C ASP A 27 -4.98 -10.43 -3.33
N ASN A 28 -3.75 -10.01 -3.04
CA ASN A 28 -2.79 -10.74 -2.20
C ASN A 28 -2.02 -9.91 -1.15
N LEU A 29 -2.23 -8.60 -1.08
CA LEU A 29 -1.51 -7.71 -0.18
C LEU A 29 -2.47 -7.12 0.86
N ILE A 30 -2.22 -7.40 2.14
CA ILE A 30 -3.04 -6.91 3.24
C ILE A 30 -2.41 -5.67 3.84
N VAL A 31 -3.21 -4.62 4.02
CA VAL A 31 -2.89 -3.43 4.80
C VAL A 31 -3.17 -3.72 6.27
N GLU A 32 -2.13 -3.99 7.03
CA GLU A 32 -2.25 -4.31 8.46
C GLU A 32 -2.45 -3.07 9.32
N THR A 33 -1.72 -2.00 9.04
CA THR A 33 -1.76 -0.79 9.87
C THR A 33 -1.50 0.47 9.06
N LEU A 34 -2.25 1.52 9.38
CA LEU A 34 -1.95 2.89 9.03
C LEU A 34 -1.92 3.72 10.32
N LYS A 35 -0.74 4.18 10.72
CA LYS A 35 -0.55 4.98 11.95
C LYS A 35 0.24 6.26 11.68
N LYS A 36 0.23 7.23 12.59
CA LYS A 36 1.18 8.33 12.53
C LYS A 36 2.60 7.82 12.83
N VAL A 37 3.59 8.43 12.19
CA VAL A 37 5.00 8.25 12.55
C VAL A 37 5.23 8.57 14.03
N GLU A 38 6.19 7.90 14.64
CA GLU A 38 6.57 8.18 16.04
C GLU A 38 7.28 9.53 16.17
N GLU A 39 8.10 9.86 15.18
CA GLU A 39 8.83 11.11 15.10
C GLU A 39 8.69 11.74 13.71
N GLY A 40 8.43 13.05 13.68
CA GLY A 40 8.32 13.83 12.45
C GLY A 40 6.90 13.88 11.87
N SER A 41 6.78 13.74 10.56
CA SER A 41 5.52 13.89 9.83
C SER A 41 5.29 12.74 8.84
N GLY A 42 4.02 12.40 8.64
CA GLY A 42 3.58 11.36 7.71
C GLY A 42 2.85 10.24 8.44
N LEU A 43 2.53 9.20 7.68
CA LEU A 43 1.91 7.98 8.17
C LEU A 43 2.85 6.79 7.92
N ILE A 44 2.86 5.83 8.83
CA ILE A 44 3.43 4.51 8.62
C ILE A 44 2.32 3.59 8.12
N LEU A 45 2.57 3.03 6.94
CA LEU A 45 1.79 1.99 6.30
C LEU A 45 2.54 0.66 6.44
N TRP A 46 1.91 -0.33 7.07
CA TRP A 46 2.37 -1.71 7.10
C TRP A 46 1.51 -2.58 6.20
N VAL A 47 2.19 -3.30 5.31
CA VAL A 47 1.59 -4.25 4.40
C VAL A 47 2.30 -5.58 4.46
N TRP A 48 1.57 -6.66 4.18
CA TRP A 48 2.16 -7.99 4.05
C TRP A 48 1.47 -8.81 2.96
N GLU A 49 2.25 -9.68 2.32
CA GLU A 49 1.74 -10.63 1.34
C GLU A 49 1.16 -11.87 2.05
N ALA A 50 -0.09 -12.21 1.76
CA ALA A 50 -0.85 -13.14 2.62
C ALA A 50 -0.91 -14.59 2.16
N TYR A 51 -0.58 -14.87 0.91
CA TYR A 51 -0.90 -16.15 0.25
C TYR A 51 0.33 -16.86 -0.32
N GLY A 52 1.54 -16.44 0.04
CA GLY A 52 2.79 -17.05 -0.40
C GLY A 52 3.13 -16.73 -1.87
N GLN A 53 2.55 -15.67 -2.42
CA GLN A 53 2.75 -15.25 -3.80
C GLN A 53 3.89 -14.25 -3.93
N ARG A 54 4.36 -14.04 -5.16
CA ARG A 54 5.33 -13.00 -5.49
C ARG A 54 4.88 -12.24 -6.72
N GLY A 55 5.15 -10.94 -6.75
CA GLY A 55 4.78 -10.12 -7.89
C GLY A 55 4.78 -8.64 -7.57
N GLU A 56 4.43 -7.87 -8.59
CA GLU A 56 4.22 -6.44 -8.47
C GLU A 56 2.79 -6.16 -8.00
N VAL A 57 2.65 -5.24 -7.05
CA VAL A 57 1.38 -4.75 -6.52
C VAL A 57 1.40 -3.24 -6.54
N SER A 58 0.28 -2.62 -6.93
CA SER A 58 0.12 -1.16 -6.92
C SER A 58 -0.82 -0.73 -5.81
N LEU A 59 -0.37 0.22 -4.99
CA LEU A 59 -1.18 0.85 -3.95
C LEU A 59 -1.69 2.19 -4.45
N THR A 60 -2.99 2.42 -4.32
CA THR A 60 -3.65 3.68 -4.67
C THR A 60 -4.17 4.37 -3.41
N PHE A 61 -3.95 5.69 -3.32
CA PHE A 61 -4.34 6.53 -2.20
C PHE A 61 -5.36 7.57 -2.66
N ALA A 62 -6.39 7.78 -1.84
CA ALA A 62 -7.36 8.85 -2.10
C ALA A 62 -6.75 10.27 -1.95
N ASN A 63 -5.77 10.41 -1.05
CA ASN A 63 -5.08 11.67 -0.82
C ASN A 63 -3.75 11.72 -1.57
N LYS A 64 -3.34 12.93 -1.96
CA LYS A 64 -2.09 13.12 -2.69
C LYS A 64 -0.87 12.72 -1.85
N LEU A 65 -0.07 11.81 -2.37
CA LEU A 65 1.24 11.47 -1.83
C LEU A 65 2.25 12.56 -2.16
N LYS A 66 3.14 12.85 -1.20
CA LYS A 66 4.26 13.79 -1.39
C LYS A 66 5.61 13.09 -1.51
N LYS A 67 5.79 12.01 -0.75
CA LYS A 67 7.01 11.21 -0.70
C LYS A 67 6.62 9.83 -0.18
N VAL A 68 7.22 8.79 -0.74
CA VAL A 68 7.12 7.42 -0.21
C VAL A 68 8.52 6.96 0.13
N VAL A 69 8.70 6.42 1.33
CA VAL A 69 9.99 5.90 1.79
C VAL A 69 9.76 4.51 2.36
N GLU A 70 10.49 3.51 1.87
CA GLU A 70 10.55 2.20 2.51
C GLU A 70 11.35 2.31 3.81
N CYS A 71 10.85 1.73 4.88
CA CYS A 71 11.46 1.76 6.20
C CYS A 71 11.66 0.36 6.76
N ASP A 72 12.50 0.27 7.79
CA ASP A 72 12.52 -0.91 8.67
C ASP A 72 11.36 -0.85 9.70
N LEU A 73 11.23 -1.90 10.51
CA LEU A 73 10.22 -2.00 11.58
C LEU A 73 10.35 -0.91 12.65
N MET A 74 11.49 -0.23 12.71
CA MET A 74 11.78 0.86 13.65
C MET A 74 11.65 2.24 12.96
N GLU A 75 10.93 2.31 11.84
CA GLU A 75 10.68 3.52 11.03
C GLU A 75 11.94 4.22 10.49
N ARG A 76 13.06 3.50 10.40
CA ARG A 76 14.31 4.05 9.85
C ARG A 76 14.27 3.94 8.33
N GLU A 77 14.59 5.03 7.65
CA GLU A 77 14.54 5.12 6.19
C GLU A 77 15.56 4.16 5.55
N ILE A 78 15.09 3.37 4.59
CA ILE A 78 15.91 2.44 3.77
C ILE A 78 16.11 3.06 2.39
N GLU A 79 15.02 3.34 1.68
CA GLU A 79 15.08 3.90 0.33
C GLU A 79 13.85 4.74 -0.03
N ILE A 80 14.03 5.68 -0.96
CA ILE A 80 12.92 6.47 -1.53
C ILE A 80 12.29 5.65 -2.65
N ILE A 81 10.96 5.51 -2.60
CA ILE A 81 10.19 4.78 -3.60
C ILE A 81 9.64 5.77 -4.63
N ASP A 82 9.80 5.43 -5.91
CA ASP A 82 9.20 6.20 -6.98
C ASP A 82 7.67 6.13 -6.88
N SER A 83 7.03 7.28 -6.92
CA SER A 83 5.60 7.41 -6.65
C SER A 83 4.98 8.52 -7.48
N SER A 84 3.74 8.29 -7.86
CA SER A 84 2.86 9.33 -8.40
C SER A 84 2.18 10.08 -7.25
N GLU A 85 1.45 11.15 -7.57
CA GLU A 85 0.60 11.81 -6.57
C GLU A 85 -0.50 10.87 -6.03
N GLN A 86 -0.88 9.80 -6.74
CA GLN A 86 -2.03 8.96 -6.39
C GLN A 86 -1.63 7.57 -5.86
N GLY A 87 -0.34 7.23 -5.82
CA GLY A 87 0.07 5.87 -5.47
C GLY A 87 1.45 5.48 -5.98
N PHE A 88 1.83 4.24 -5.67
CA PHE A 88 3.10 3.65 -6.04
C PHE A 88 2.98 2.14 -6.23
N SER A 89 3.92 1.55 -6.96
CA SER A 89 4.06 0.10 -7.10
C SER A 89 5.19 -0.42 -6.22
N LEU A 90 5.04 -1.65 -5.76
CA LEU A 90 6.07 -2.38 -5.03
C LEU A 90 6.14 -3.83 -5.53
N PHE A 91 7.32 -4.43 -5.45
CA PHE A 91 7.46 -5.88 -5.62
C PHE A 91 7.43 -6.53 -4.25
N VAL A 92 6.60 -7.57 -4.07
CA VAL A 92 6.54 -8.38 -2.86
C VAL A 92 6.94 -9.81 -3.12
N ARG A 93 7.57 -10.43 -2.13
CA ARG A 93 7.88 -11.86 -2.04
C ARG A 93 6.86 -12.55 -1.14
N ALA A 94 6.87 -13.88 -1.20
CA ALA A 94 6.01 -14.73 -0.38
C ALA A 94 6.15 -14.38 1.11
N TYR A 95 5.03 -14.02 1.75
CA TYR A 95 4.95 -13.62 3.16
C TYR A 95 5.86 -12.44 3.56
N GLU A 96 6.23 -11.60 2.60
CA GLU A 96 7.05 -10.43 2.88
C GLU A 96 6.22 -9.33 3.57
N ILE A 97 6.77 -8.76 4.63
CA ILE A 97 6.25 -7.58 5.31
C ILE A 97 7.03 -6.37 4.79
N LYS A 98 6.33 -5.31 4.40
CA LYS A 98 6.94 -4.03 4.02
C LYS A 98 6.35 -2.89 4.82
N THR A 99 7.22 -1.93 5.12
CA THR A 99 6.88 -0.71 5.83
C THR A 99 7.14 0.49 4.95
N PHE A 100 6.18 1.39 4.87
CA PHE A 100 6.34 2.62 4.14
C PHE A 100 5.95 3.82 5.00
N ARG A 101 6.75 4.88 4.93
CA ARG A 101 6.34 6.22 5.34
C ARG A 101 5.74 6.94 4.14
N VAL A 102 4.49 7.41 4.27
CA VAL A 102 3.69 8.11 3.25
C VAL A 102 3.16 9.46 3.72
#